data_AF-A0A4V1UFM5-F1
#
_entry.id   AF-A0A4V1UFM5-F1
#
_cell.length_a   1.000
_cell.length_b   1.000
_cell.length_c   1.000
_cell.angle_alpha   90.00
_cell.angle_beta   90.00
_cell.angle_gamma   90.00
#
_symmetry.space_group_name_H-M   'P 1'
#
loop_
_entity.id
_entity.type
_entity.pdbx_description
1 polymer ?
#
loop_
_entity_poly.entity_id
_entity_poly.type
_entity_poly.pdbx_seq_one_letter_code
_entity_poly.pdbx_strand_id
1 'polypeptide(L)'
;FPTPLLAGGTSPIPANPPSDQGRFYIPSSNPGLQALISQISSANCNGTVLPYGVDAASCATGLAQARQGLASAAANGVATSQTSWRPIGFAGNPYTEDKHAHYSYKVDTFRVAGGFKGEMDNGIGWDLALTYQQQDYTRVQEDISVNRLQQGLRGFASRSGAADQCTAAETANFTNNAGNANIGCFYFNPFTNGMAQSLSNVPANPFYVANSTIPGFNEAVANRAAVVDWMDERLVNKTSTRMFVADLVTNGELPIELGGGAIRWAAGGQYRYDRVSQNPDSMHDVDATPCVDSPPFGDGSPFCLVPTGPFLFNANLAQYDVSREIGSLFAETLLPITDDLELTLAGRYEYSASTGETFNPKASVRWQAMDWLALRGSVGTTYRAPSAVITQTNFTRGLTNANGTWRANDQYGNPDLDPETAFTYSVGAMAKIGIFRATVDYWNFDFEDQLVLESA
;
A
#
# COMPACT_ATOMS: atom_id res chain seq x y z
N PHE A 1 6.15 -15.28 -11.90
CA PHE A 1 7.56 -15.68 -11.82
C PHE A 1 7.75 -17.14 -12.23
N PRO A 2 8.17 -17.44 -13.46
CA PRO A 2 8.98 -18.62 -13.69
C PRO A 2 10.42 -18.29 -13.26
N THR A 3 10.97 -19.05 -12.32
CA THR A 3 12.43 -19.12 -12.11
C THR A 3 13.10 -19.51 -13.45
N PRO A 4 14.29 -18.98 -13.79
CA PRO A 4 15.01 -19.33 -15.01
C PRO A 4 15.19 -20.85 -15.15
N LEU A 5 15.11 -21.33 -16.40
CA LEU A 5 15.29 -22.75 -16.77
C LEU A 5 16.62 -23.36 -16.29
N LEU A 6 17.63 -22.52 -16.03
CA LEU A 6 18.94 -22.92 -15.53
C LEU A 6 18.94 -23.25 -14.03
N ALA A 7 17.98 -22.75 -13.26
CA ALA A 7 17.81 -23.00 -11.83
C ALA A 7 16.66 -24.01 -11.56
N GLY A 8 16.43 -24.94 -12.50
CA GLY A 8 15.53 -26.08 -12.33
C GLY A 8 14.04 -25.75 -12.24
N GLY A 9 13.62 -24.55 -12.62
CA GLY A 9 12.22 -24.16 -12.73
C GLY A 9 11.57 -24.59 -14.05
N THR A 10 11.24 -25.86 -14.23
CA THR A 10 10.28 -26.26 -15.25
C THR A 10 8.91 -26.39 -14.60
N SER A 11 8.06 -25.37 -14.75
CA SER A 11 6.62 -25.64 -14.75
C SER A 11 6.37 -26.48 -16.01
N PRO A 12 5.88 -27.73 -15.91
CA PRO A 12 5.47 -28.50 -17.10
C PRO A 12 4.30 -27.84 -17.85
N ILE A 13 3.77 -26.74 -17.30
CA ILE A 13 2.74 -25.89 -17.89
C ILE A 13 3.35 -24.49 -18.10
N PRO A 14 3.88 -24.18 -19.29
CA PRO A 14 4.44 -22.86 -19.57
C PRO A 14 3.37 -21.77 -19.40
N ALA A 15 3.75 -20.65 -18.80
CA ALA A 15 2.95 -19.43 -18.81
C ALA A 15 2.74 -18.97 -20.26
N ASN A 16 1.52 -18.58 -20.62
CA ASN A 16 1.19 -18.14 -21.98
C ASN A 16 0.25 -16.93 -21.88
N PRO A 17 0.71 -15.78 -21.33
CA PRO A 17 1.47 -14.71 -22.01
C PRO A 17 2.51 -13.99 -21.07
N PRO A 18 3.23 -12.90 -21.47
CA PRO A 18 4.21 -12.20 -20.62
C PRO A 18 3.68 -11.59 -19.31
N SER A 19 2.36 -11.45 -19.13
CA SER A 19 1.74 -10.95 -17.89
C SER A 19 1.35 -12.04 -16.89
N ASP A 20 1.63 -13.31 -17.19
CA ASP A 20 1.33 -14.42 -16.28
C ASP A 20 2.36 -14.47 -15.15
N GLN A 21 1.92 -14.12 -13.94
CA GLN A 21 2.61 -14.54 -12.73
C GLN A 21 2.70 -16.08 -12.74
N GLY A 22 3.89 -16.58 -13.08
CA GLY A 22 4.25 -18.00 -13.12
C GLY A 22 3.59 -18.83 -12.00
N ARG A 23 3.06 -19.99 -12.40
CA ARG A 23 2.38 -20.92 -11.52
C ARG A 23 3.39 -21.59 -10.58
N PHE A 24 3.05 -21.73 -9.31
CA PHE A 24 3.81 -22.64 -8.45
C PHE A 24 3.48 -24.07 -8.86
N TYR A 25 4.51 -24.90 -8.94
CA TYR A 25 4.37 -26.30 -9.30
C TYR A 25 4.57 -27.17 -8.05
N ILE A 26 3.60 -28.06 -7.83
CA ILE A 26 3.61 -29.04 -6.76
C ILE A 26 3.84 -30.40 -7.43
N PRO A 27 5.04 -31.00 -7.30
CA PRO A 27 5.35 -32.25 -7.99
C PRO A 27 4.51 -33.42 -7.48
N SER A 28 4.31 -34.43 -8.32
CA SER A 28 3.66 -35.71 -7.94
C SER A 28 4.39 -36.46 -6.81
N SER A 29 5.66 -36.15 -6.60
CA SER A 29 6.45 -36.63 -5.46
C SER A 29 6.16 -35.90 -4.15
N ASN A 30 5.46 -34.76 -4.16
CA ASN A 30 5.10 -34.06 -2.94
C ASN A 30 4.15 -34.95 -2.11
N PRO A 31 4.51 -35.27 -0.86
CA PRO A 31 3.78 -36.28 -0.12
C PRO A 31 2.41 -35.80 0.37
N GLY A 32 2.21 -34.49 0.50
CA GLY A 32 0.89 -33.89 0.73
C GLY A 32 -0.06 -34.11 -0.43
N LEU A 33 0.45 -34.02 -1.67
CA LEU A 33 -0.33 -34.33 -2.87
C LEU A 33 -0.67 -35.82 -2.94
N GLN A 34 0.28 -36.71 -2.65
CA GLN A 34 0.04 -38.16 -2.63
C GLN A 34 -1.03 -38.55 -1.59
N ALA A 35 -0.94 -37.97 -0.39
CA ALA A 35 -1.95 -38.17 0.64
C ALA A 35 -3.32 -37.64 0.21
N LEU A 36 -3.38 -36.45 -0.43
CA LEU A 36 -4.63 -35.88 -0.92
C LEU A 36 -5.27 -36.76 -1.99
N ILE A 37 -4.48 -37.29 -2.93
CA ILE A 37 -4.95 -38.22 -3.96
C ILE A 37 -5.56 -39.47 -3.33
N SER A 38 -4.92 -40.03 -2.30
CA SER A 38 -5.43 -41.19 -1.56
C SER A 38 -6.75 -40.87 -0.83
N GLN A 39 -6.83 -39.69 -0.21
CA GLN A 39 -8.04 -39.22 0.47
C GLN A 39 -9.21 -39.03 -0.51
N ILE A 40 -9.00 -38.39 -1.66
CA ILE A 40 -10.04 -38.22 -2.69
C ILE A 40 -10.44 -39.57 -3.29
N SER A 41 -9.49 -40.48 -3.48
CA SER A 41 -9.79 -41.83 -4.01
C SER A 41 -10.72 -42.60 -3.06
N SER A 42 -10.44 -42.56 -1.76
CA SER A 42 -11.19 -43.30 -0.73
C SER A 42 -12.42 -42.57 -0.16
N ALA A 43 -12.59 -41.28 -0.45
CA ALA A 43 -13.71 -40.49 0.04
C ALA A 43 -15.07 -41.03 -0.42
N ASN A 44 -16.07 -40.87 0.43
CA ASN A 44 -17.48 -41.13 0.12
C ASN A 44 -18.35 -39.97 0.62
N CYS A 45 -19.55 -39.86 0.07
CA CYS A 45 -20.50 -38.79 0.38
C CYS A 45 -21.69 -39.32 1.20
N ASN A 46 -21.46 -40.32 2.05
CA ASN A 46 -22.52 -40.95 2.84
C ASN A 46 -22.73 -40.20 4.17
N GLY A 47 -23.94 -39.69 4.42
CA GLY A 47 -24.32 -39.02 5.67
C GLY A 47 -25.44 -37.98 5.47
N THR A 48 -26.21 -37.68 6.52
CA THR A 48 -27.31 -36.69 6.48
C THR A 48 -26.81 -35.24 6.46
N VAL A 49 -25.59 -34.98 6.93
CA VAL A 49 -24.84 -33.71 6.80
C VAL A 49 -23.35 -34.04 6.74
N LEU A 50 -22.67 -33.69 5.65
CA LEU A 50 -21.21 -33.86 5.53
C LEU A 50 -20.49 -32.67 6.19
N PRO A 51 -19.17 -32.77 6.47
CA PRO A 51 -18.41 -31.67 7.08
C PRO A 51 -18.70 -30.34 6.39
N TYR A 52 -18.87 -29.29 7.20
CA TYR A 52 -19.18 -27.92 6.74
C TYR A 52 -20.55 -27.73 6.06
N GLY A 53 -21.52 -28.63 6.29
CA GLY A 53 -22.90 -28.44 5.86
C GLY A 53 -23.17 -28.78 4.39
N VAL A 54 -22.24 -29.48 3.74
CA VAL A 54 -22.39 -29.91 2.34
C VAL A 54 -23.37 -31.08 2.27
N ASP A 55 -24.36 -31.00 1.38
CA ASP A 55 -25.28 -32.11 1.15
C ASP A 55 -24.61 -33.23 0.32
N ALA A 56 -25.15 -34.45 0.41
CA ALA A 56 -24.58 -35.63 -0.24
C ALA A 56 -24.49 -35.49 -1.78
N ALA A 57 -25.43 -34.79 -2.42
CA ALA A 57 -25.45 -34.61 -3.88
C ALA A 57 -24.39 -33.59 -4.34
N SER A 58 -24.24 -32.49 -3.61
CA SER A 58 -23.18 -31.50 -3.82
C SER A 58 -21.79 -32.12 -3.62
N CYS A 59 -21.62 -32.92 -2.56
CA CYS A 59 -20.39 -33.70 -2.36
C CYS A 59 -20.14 -34.67 -3.50
N ALA A 60 -21.14 -35.45 -3.92
CA ALA A 60 -20.96 -36.45 -4.97
C ALA A 60 -20.54 -35.81 -6.29
N THR A 61 -21.14 -34.66 -6.62
CA THR A 61 -20.76 -33.86 -7.80
C THR A 61 -19.32 -33.38 -7.70
N GLY A 62 -18.93 -32.75 -6.59
CA GLY A 62 -17.58 -32.25 -6.39
C GLY A 62 -16.53 -33.37 -6.36
N LEU A 63 -16.84 -34.49 -5.72
CA LEU A 63 -15.97 -35.66 -5.65
C LEU A 63 -15.78 -36.31 -7.02
N ALA A 64 -16.83 -36.42 -7.83
CA ALA A 64 -16.74 -36.92 -9.20
C ALA A 64 -15.85 -36.02 -10.06
N GLN A 65 -15.98 -34.70 -9.94
CA GLN A 65 -15.09 -33.75 -10.62
C GLN A 65 -13.63 -33.88 -10.16
N ALA A 66 -13.40 -33.95 -8.84
CA ALA A 66 -12.05 -34.11 -8.29
C ALA A 66 -11.38 -35.41 -8.79
N ARG A 67 -12.14 -36.51 -8.89
CA ARG A 67 -11.65 -37.81 -9.36
C ARG A 67 -11.19 -37.80 -10.82
N GLN A 68 -11.77 -36.97 -11.68
CA GLN A 68 -11.34 -36.86 -13.08
C GLN A 68 -9.88 -36.39 -13.21
N GLY A 69 -9.38 -35.61 -12.26
CA GLY A 69 -8.02 -35.07 -12.27
C GLY A 69 -6.96 -35.94 -11.59
N LEU A 70 -7.34 -36.99 -10.86
CA LEU A 70 -6.40 -37.72 -9.99
C LEU A 70 -5.30 -38.43 -10.75
N ALA A 71 -5.60 -39.09 -11.87
CA ALA A 71 -4.61 -39.78 -12.67
C ALA A 71 -3.55 -38.81 -13.22
N SER A 72 -4.00 -37.64 -13.68
CA SER A 72 -3.10 -36.57 -14.16
C SER A 72 -2.28 -35.96 -13.03
N ALA A 73 -2.87 -35.72 -11.86
CA ALA A 73 -2.15 -35.20 -10.69
C ALA A 73 -1.09 -36.19 -10.17
N ALA A 74 -1.41 -37.48 -10.16
CA ALA A 74 -0.48 -38.55 -9.78
C ALA A 74 0.69 -38.69 -10.75
N ALA A 75 0.44 -38.53 -12.06
CA ALA A 75 1.49 -38.62 -13.08
C ALA A 75 2.35 -37.35 -13.15
N ASN A 76 1.72 -36.18 -13.10
CA ASN A 76 2.32 -34.91 -13.55
C ASN A 76 2.38 -33.83 -12.48
N GLY A 77 1.93 -34.09 -11.25
CA GLY A 77 1.80 -33.05 -10.23
C GLY A 77 0.65 -32.08 -10.51
N VAL A 78 0.60 -30.98 -9.76
CA VAL A 78 -0.41 -29.93 -9.92
C VAL A 78 0.21 -28.55 -9.94
N ALA A 79 -0.41 -27.63 -10.67
CA ALA A 79 -0.04 -26.22 -10.69
C ALA A 79 -1.11 -25.41 -9.94
N THR A 80 -0.67 -24.36 -9.23
CA THR A 80 -1.57 -23.54 -8.43
C THR A 80 -2.37 -22.56 -9.27
N SER A 81 -3.54 -22.14 -8.78
CA SER A 81 -4.29 -21.03 -9.36
C SER A 81 -3.48 -19.74 -9.28
N GLN A 82 -3.39 -19.01 -10.39
CA GLN A 82 -2.68 -17.72 -10.46
C GLN A 82 -3.40 -16.61 -9.69
N THR A 83 -4.72 -16.73 -9.50
CA THR A 83 -5.55 -15.63 -8.96
C THR A 83 -6.13 -15.92 -7.57
N SER A 84 -6.20 -17.19 -7.17
CA SER A 84 -6.95 -17.60 -5.98
C SER A 84 -6.15 -18.40 -4.96
N TRP A 85 -4.91 -18.81 -5.27
CA TRP A 85 -4.15 -19.65 -4.37
C TRP A 85 -3.34 -18.83 -3.36
N ARG A 86 -3.46 -19.22 -2.09
CA ARG A 86 -2.69 -18.68 -0.96
C ARG A 86 -2.16 -19.87 -0.14
N PRO A 87 -0.83 -20.11 -0.10
CA PRO A 87 -0.24 -21.34 0.46
C PRO A 87 -0.59 -21.61 1.93
N ILE A 88 -0.89 -20.57 2.70
CA ILE A 88 -1.27 -20.64 4.12
C ILE A 88 -2.61 -19.93 4.42
N GLY A 89 -3.36 -19.54 3.39
CA GLY A 89 -4.56 -18.69 3.56
C GLY A 89 -5.72 -19.36 4.32
N PHE A 90 -5.80 -20.69 4.33
CA PHE A 90 -6.90 -21.41 4.98
C PHE A 90 -6.73 -21.51 6.51
N ALA A 91 -5.51 -21.78 6.99
CA ALA A 91 -5.22 -22.02 8.41
C ALA A 91 -4.38 -20.91 9.06
N GLY A 92 -3.97 -19.91 8.29
CA GLY A 92 -3.11 -18.84 8.77
C GLY A 92 -1.66 -19.25 8.93
N ASN A 93 -0.90 -18.39 9.59
CA ASN A 93 0.53 -18.53 9.74
C ASN A 93 0.89 -19.50 10.88
N PRO A 94 1.44 -20.70 10.61
CA PRO A 94 1.63 -21.70 11.65
C PRO A 94 2.70 -21.33 12.69
N TYR A 95 3.64 -20.43 12.39
CA TYR A 95 4.72 -20.05 13.32
C TYR A 95 4.33 -18.94 14.30
N THR A 96 3.24 -18.22 14.05
CA THR A 96 2.68 -17.28 15.01
C THR A 96 1.66 -17.97 15.92
N GLU A 97 1.54 -17.49 17.15
CA GLU A 97 0.57 -18.02 18.13
C GLU A 97 -0.86 -17.74 17.68
N ASP A 98 -1.12 -16.54 17.16
CA ASP A 98 -2.43 -16.06 16.73
C ASP A 98 -2.80 -16.44 15.29
N LYS A 99 -1.88 -17.09 14.56
CA LYS A 99 -2.06 -17.49 13.15
C LYS A 99 -2.24 -16.34 12.16
N HIS A 100 -1.88 -15.12 12.55
CA HIS A 100 -1.91 -13.94 11.68
C HIS A 100 -0.51 -13.55 11.20
N ALA A 101 -0.45 -12.78 10.10
CA ALA A 101 0.75 -12.06 9.69
C ALA A 101 0.89 -10.78 10.53
N HIS A 102 2.10 -10.38 10.87
CA HIS A 102 2.34 -9.25 11.77
C HIS A 102 2.92 -8.07 11.02
N TYR A 103 2.06 -7.09 10.75
CA TYR A 103 2.47 -5.81 10.20
C TYR A 103 2.53 -4.76 11.31
N SER A 104 3.59 -3.96 11.32
CA SER A 104 3.70 -2.86 12.26
C SER A 104 4.08 -1.57 11.54
N TYR A 105 3.58 -0.47 12.07
CA TYR A 105 4.02 0.86 11.67
C TYR A 105 4.38 1.64 12.93
N LYS A 106 5.44 2.43 12.82
CA LYS A 106 5.87 3.36 13.86
C LYS A 106 5.97 4.74 13.25
N VAL A 107 5.37 5.72 13.90
CA VAL A 107 5.41 7.12 13.47
C VAL A 107 6.02 7.94 14.60
N ASP A 108 7.23 8.43 14.37
CA ASP A 108 7.87 9.40 15.26
C ASP A 108 7.71 10.78 14.65
N THR A 109 7.12 11.73 15.38
CA THR A 109 6.93 13.10 14.89
C THR A 109 7.57 14.07 15.87
N PHE A 110 8.45 14.92 15.35
CA PHE A 110 9.02 16.06 16.06
C PHE A 110 8.51 17.34 15.40
N ARG A 111 7.96 18.24 16.20
CA ARG A 111 7.53 19.56 15.74
C ARG A 111 7.95 20.63 16.74
N VAL A 112 8.52 21.70 16.22
CA VAL A 112 8.76 22.94 16.96
C VAL A 112 8.17 24.09 16.16
N ALA A 113 7.45 24.97 16.86
CA ALA A 113 6.92 26.19 16.27
C ALA A 113 7.13 27.32 17.26
N GLY A 114 7.46 28.50 16.74
CA GLY A 114 7.70 29.70 17.53
C GLY A 114 7.65 30.92 16.64
N GLY A 115 7.50 32.08 17.25
CA GLY A 115 7.36 33.31 16.50
C GLY A 115 7.52 34.54 17.36
N PHE A 116 7.58 35.68 16.69
CA PHE A 116 7.62 37.00 17.28
C PHE A 116 6.51 37.84 16.67
N LYS A 117 5.91 38.70 17.47
CA LYS A 117 4.93 39.68 16.98
C LYS A 117 5.14 41.01 17.67
N GLY A 118 4.75 42.08 17.00
CA GLY A 118 4.85 43.42 17.54
C GLY A 118 4.14 44.44 16.67
N GLU A 119 4.38 45.69 16.98
CA GLU A 119 3.85 46.85 16.28
C GLU A 119 5.00 47.83 16.05
N MET A 120 5.05 48.43 14.86
CA MET A 120 6.01 49.48 14.52
C MET A 120 5.52 50.85 15.01
N ASP A 121 6.41 51.83 15.13
CA ASP A 121 6.08 53.19 15.58
C ASP A 121 5.00 53.89 14.73
N ASN A 122 4.78 53.42 13.50
CA ASN A 122 3.76 53.91 12.58
C ASN A 122 2.42 53.15 12.67
N GLY A 123 2.22 52.31 13.70
CA GLY A 123 0.98 51.57 13.95
C GLY A 123 0.80 50.29 13.12
N ILE A 124 1.79 49.91 12.30
CA ILE A 124 1.73 48.68 11.51
C ILE A 124 2.13 47.50 12.39
N GLY A 125 1.21 46.54 12.54
CA GLY A 125 1.46 45.27 13.21
C GLY A 125 2.30 44.34 12.34
N TRP A 126 3.13 43.51 12.97
CA TRP A 126 3.89 42.45 12.30
C TRP A 126 3.87 41.16 13.11
N ASP A 127 3.86 40.02 12.41
CA ASP A 127 3.92 38.67 12.97
C ASP A 127 4.87 37.82 12.12
N LEU A 128 5.91 37.27 12.76
CA LEU A 128 6.86 36.33 12.19
C LEU A 128 6.64 34.97 12.86
N ALA A 129 6.32 33.95 12.08
CA ALA A 129 6.17 32.58 12.57
C ALA A 129 7.13 31.64 11.85
N LEU A 130 7.77 30.75 12.62
CA LEU A 130 8.65 29.70 12.14
C LEU A 130 8.12 28.36 12.64
N THR A 131 7.98 27.40 11.73
CA THR A 131 7.60 26.01 12.06
C THR A 131 8.57 25.05 11.41
N TYR A 132 9.10 24.12 12.19
CA TYR A 132 9.82 22.95 11.69
C TYR A 132 9.10 21.69 12.15
N GLN A 133 8.94 20.75 11.23
CA GLN A 133 8.38 19.43 11.50
C GLN A 133 9.21 18.36 10.78
N GLN A 134 9.50 17.27 11.48
CA GLN A 134 9.98 16.03 10.88
C GLN A 134 9.08 14.89 11.34
N GLN A 135 8.72 14.03 10.41
CA GLN A 135 8.01 12.80 10.66
C GLN A 135 8.77 11.64 10.04
N ASP A 136 9.12 10.66 10.86
CA ASP A 136 9.73 9.42 10.42
C ASP A 136 8.72 8.29 10.58
N TYR A 137 8.41 7.63 9.46
CA TYR A 137 7.46 6.54 9.34
C TYR A 137 8.23 5.26 9.03
N THR A 138 8.24 4.29 9.95
CA THR A 138 8.79 2.95 9.70
C THR A 138 7.64 1.99 9.51
N ARG A 139 7.59 1.32 8.36
CA ARG A 139 6.66 0.22 8.08
C ARG A 139 7.43 -1.08 8.04
N VAL A 140 6.90 -2.07 8.74
CA VAL A 140 7.38 -3.45 8.73
C VAL A 140 6.25 -4.31 8.23
N GLN A 141 6.55 -5.12 7.22
CA GLN A 141 5.64 -6.12 6.70
C GLN A 141 6.39 -7.44 6.53
N GLU A 142 5.64 -8.50 6.22
CA GLU A 142 6.14 -9.85 6.03
C GLU A 142 5.64 -10.37 4.68
N ASP A 143 6.45 -11.16 3.99
CA ASP A 143 6.03 -11.85 2.78
C ASP A 143 6.86 -13.10 2.48
N ILE A 144 6.24 -14.02 1.76
CA ILE A 144 6.83 -15.29 1.37
C ILE A 144 7.71 -15.10 0.14
N SER A 145 8.97 -15.52 0.24
CA SER A 145 9.87 -15.63 -0.91
C SER A 145 9.35 -16.65 -1.92
N VAL A 146 9.22 -16.23 -3.18
CA VAL A 146 8.77 -17.08 -4.29
C VAL A 146 9.70 -18.28 -4.47
N ASN A 147 11.02 -18.04 -4.43
CA ASN A 147 12.01 -19.10 -4.60
C ASN A 147 11.89 -20.12 -3.46
N ARG A 148 11.89 -19.66 -2.20
CA ARG A 148 11.80 -20.56 -1.04
C ARG A 148 10.49 -21.34 -1.00
N LEU A 149 9.38 -20.73 -1.40
CA LEU A 149 8.10 -21.44 -1.55
C LEU A 149 8.20 -22.56 -2.59
N GLN A 150 8.74 -22.27 -3.76
CA GLN A 150 8.91 -23.29 -4.79
C GLN A 150 9.87 -24.42 -4.36
N GLN A 151 10.93 -24.09 -3.59
CA GLN A 151 11.83 -25.07 -2.97
C GLN A 151 11.09 -25.96 -1.97
N GLY A 152 10.27 -25.37 -1.08
CA GLY A 152 9.48 -26.12 -0.13
C GLY A 152 8.50 -27.07 -0.79
N LEU A 153 7.82 -26.64 -1.86
CA LEU A 153 6.91 -27.52 -2.61
C LEU A 153 7.64 -28.73 -3.23
N ARG A 154 8.92 -28.59 -3.55
CA ARG A 154 9.77 -29.65 -4.14
C ARG A 154 10.51 -30.50 -3.13
N GLY A 155 10.45 -30.17 -1.83
CA GLY A 155 11.12 -30.93 -0.79
C GLY A 155 12.50 -30.40 -0.40
N PHE A 156 12.82 -29.16 -0.76
CA PHE A 156 14.12 -28.54 -0.48
C PHE A 156 14.01 -27.31 0.43
N ALA A 157 12.93 -27.19 1.21
CA ALA A 157 12.87 -26.17 2.25
C ALA A 157 13.81 -26.50 3.40
N SER A 158 14.31 -25.46 4.05
CA SER A 158 14.99 -25.56 5.35
C SER A 158 14.05 -25.15 6.48
N ARG A 159 14.52 -25.27 7.72
CA ARG A 159 13.82 -24.80 8.93
C ARG A 159 14.51 -23.55 9.45
N SER A 160 13.72 -22.55 9.85
CA SER A 160 14.23 -21.37 10.53
C SER A 160 14.94 -21.75 11.83
N GLY A 161 16.07 -21.11 12.11
CA GLY A 161 16.91 -21.36 13.28
C GLY A 161 17.68 -22.69 13.29
N ALA A 162 17.57 -23.54 12.25
CA ALA A 162 18.31 -24.79 12.16
C ALA A 162 19.72 -24.60 11.57
N ALA A 163 20.71 -25.30 12.15
CA ALA A 163 22.09 -25.28 11.67
C ALA A 163 22.28 -26.19 10.43
N ASP A 164 21.46 -27.23 10.31
CA ASP A 164 21.35 -28.12 9.17
C ASP A 164 20.34 -27.57 8.16
N GLN A 165 20.81 -26.70 7.27
CA GLN A 165 20.01 -26.22 6.13
C GLN A 165 20.17 -27.14 4.93
N CYS A 166 19.10 -27.28 4.15
CA CYS A 166 19.15 -27.92 2.85
C CYS A 166 20.23 -27.22 2.01
N THR A 167 21.29 -27.95 1.65
CA THR A 167 22.49 -27.31 1.12
C THR A 167 22.28 -26.75 -0.29
N ALA A 168 23.07 -25.74 -0.65
CA ALA A 168 23.08 -25.18 -2.01
C ALA A 168 23.30 -26.26 -3.11
N ALA A 169 24.01 -27.34 -2.78
CA ALA A 169 24.24 -28.46 -3.69
C ALA A 169 22.94 -29.23 -4.00
N GLU A 170 22.03 -29.36 -3.03
CA GLU A 170 20.75 -30.05 -3.21
C GLU A 170 19.74 -29.16 -3.95
N THR A 171 19.70 -27.87 -3.60
CA THR A 171 18.81 -26.89 -4.25
C THR A 171 19.23 -26.52 -5.67
N ALA A 172 20.38 -26.99 -6.15
CA ALA A 172 20.90 -26.74 -7.51
C ALA A 172 20.63 -27.88 -8.51
N ASN A 173 20.40 -29.11 -8.04
CA ASN A 173 20.29 -30.29 -8.91
C ASN A 173 18.85 -30.86 -8.96
N PHE A 174 18.01 -30.59 -7.96
CA PHE A 174 16.58 -30.96 -7.89
C PHE A 174 16.21 -32.41 -8.27
N THR A 175 17.17 -33.32 -8.25
CA THR A 175 17.02 -34.68 -8.77
C THR A 175 16.96 -35.71 -7.64
N ASN A 176 17.71 -35.50 -6.56
CA ASN A 176 17.81 -36.42 -5.42
C ASN A 176 17.50 -35.69 -4.10
N ASN A 177 17.32 -36.46 -3.02
CA ASN A 177 17.25 -35.99 -1.64
C ASN A 177 16.10 -35.04 -1.25
N ALA A 178 15.10 -34.86 -2.12
CA ALA A 178 13.89 -34.13 -1.76
C ALA A 178 13.23 -34.73 -0.51
N GLY A 179 12.99 -33.91 0.52
CA GLY A 179 12.43 -34.32 1.81
C GLY A 179 13.36 -35.16 2.69
N ASN A 180 14.66 -35.23 2.38
CA ASN A 180 15.64 -35.93 3.19
C ASN A 180 15.98 -35.13 4.47
N ALA A 181 15.25 -35.45 5.54
CA ALA A 181 15.43 -34.80 6.84
C ALA A 181 16.83 -34.99 7.44
N ASN A 182 17.59 -36.04 7.07
CA ASN A 182 18.95 -36.26 7.59
C ASN A 182 19.95 -35.21 7.09
N ILE A 183 19.60 -34.46 6.05
CA ILE A 183 20.43 -33.39 5.48
C ILE A 183 19.71 -32.03 5.52
N GLY A 184 18.63 -31.90 6.31
CA GLY A 184 17.94 -30.64 6.52
C GLY A 184 16.96 -30.22 5.41
N CYS A 185 16.56 -31.12 4.50
CA CYS A 185 15.62 -30.81 3.41
C CYS A 185 14.19 -31.30 3.74
N PHE A 186 13.20 -30.41 3.60
CA PHE A 186 11.81 -30.66 3.99
C PHE A 186 10.81 -30.26 2.90
N TYR A 187 9.66 -30.95 2.88
CA TYR A 187 8.51 -30.56 2.07
C TYR A 187 7.64 -29.53 2.79
N PHE A 188 7.12 -28.57 2.04
CA PHE A 188 5.96 -27.80 2.41
C PHE A 188 4.71 -28.44 1.81
N ASN A 189 3.70 -28.70 2.66
CA ASN A 189 2.39 -29.18 2.22
C ASN A 189 1.39 -28.00 2.12
N PRO A 190 0.98 -27.60 0.91
CA PRO A 190 0.03 -26.50 0.73
C PRO A 190 -1.45 -26.92 0.80
N PHE A 191 -1.74 -28.21 0.94
CA PHE A 191 -3.11 -28.72 0.88
C PHE A 191 -3.78 -28.70 2.25
N THR A 192 -5.11 -28.69 2.26
CA THR A 192 -5.92 -28.68 3.48
C THR A 192 -5.64 -29.87 4.38
N ASN A 193 -5.21 -31.01 3.83
CA ASN A 193 -4.84 -32.19 4.62
C ASN A 193 -3.57 -32.00 5.48
N GLY A 194 -2.81 -30.91 5.30
CA GLY A 194 -1.73 -30.48 6.19
C GLY A 194 -2.16 -29.49 7.26
N MET A 195 -3.45 -29.20 7.38
CA MET A 195 -3.97 -28.16 8.28
C MET A 195 -5.02 -28.76 9.23
N ALA A 196 -4.78 -28.63 10.53
CA ALA A 196 -5.65 -29.19 11.58
C ALA A 196 -7.00 -28.48 11.70
N GLN A 197 -7.06 -27.18 11.40
CA GLN A 197 -8.26 -26.36 11.51
C GLN A 197 -8.17 -25.14 10.57
N SER A 198 -9.31 -24.57 10.18
CA SER A 198 -9.37 -23.28 9.46
C SER A 198 -9.56 -22.10 10.41
N LEU A 199 -9.09 -20.93 9.99
CA LEU A 199 -9.27 -19.66 10.69
C LEU A 199 -10.72 -19.18 10.77
N SER A 200 -11.64 -19.74 9.98
CA SER A 200 -13.04 -19.32 9.95
C SER A 200 -13.87 -19.85 11.12
N ASN A 201 -13.24 -20.25 12.23
CA ASN A 201 -13.87 -20.82 13.43
C ASN A 201 -14.81 -22.01 13.13
N VAL A 202 -14.43 -22.83 12.14
CA VAL A 202 -15.12 -24.06 11.79
C VAL A 202 -14.60 -25.24 12.63
N PRO A 203 -15.34 -26.37 12.69
CA PRO A 203 -14.86 -27.59 13.35
C PRO A 203 -13.50 -28.07 12.84
N ALA A 204 -12.79 -28.86 13.64
CA ALA A 204 -11.49 -29.45 13.28
C ALA A 204 -11.58 -30.20 11.94
N ASN A 205 -10.52 -30.10 11.15
CA ASN A 205 -10.46 -30.71 9.82
C ASN A 205 -10.40 -32.24 9.92
N PRO A 206 -11.45 -32.97 9.50
CA PRO A 206 -11.48 -34.44 9.60
C PRO A 206 -10.52 -35.13 8.63
N PHE A 207 -9.96 -34.40 7.66
CA PHE A 207 -8.99 -34.91 6.69
C PHE A 207 -7.54 -34.48 7.01
N TYR A 208 -7.29 -33.93 8.20
CA TYR A 208 -5.95 -33.59 8.63
C TYR A 208 -5.09 -34.84 8.84
N VAL A 209 -3.88 -34.85 8.29
CA VAL A 209 -2.91 -35.92 8.46
C VAL A 209 -1.86 -35.49 9.49
N ALA A 210 -2.11 -35.84 10.75
CA ALA A 210 -1.23 -35.49 11.87
C ALA A 210 0.11 -36.25 11.85
N ASN A 211 0.14 -37.46 11.30
CA ASN A 211 1.33 -38.31 11.20
C ASN A 211 1.29 -39.08 9.88
N SER A 212 2.46 -39.28 9.27
CA SER A 212 2.60 -40.13 8.09
C SER A 212 3.92 -40.88 8.08
N THR A 213 3.90 -42.07 7.48
CA THR A 213 5.08 -42.87 7.17
C THR A 213 5.83 -42.36 5.94
N ILE A 214 5.24 -41.43 5.17
CA ILE A 214 5.90 -40.82 4.01
C ILE A 214 6.98 -39.83 4.51
N PRO A 215 8.27 -40.05 4.18
CA PRO A 215 9.35 -39.16 4.59
C PRO A 215 9.07 -37.69 4.19
N GLY A 216 9.28 -36.75 5.11
CA GLY A 216 9.05 -35.31 4.88
C GLY A 216 7.59 -34.84 4.96
N PHE A 217 6.62 -35.74 5.21
CA PHE A 217 5.19 -35.40 5.34
C PHE A 217 4.67 -35.36 6.78
N ASN A 218 5.51 -35.74 7.74
CA ASN A 218 5.11 -35.76 9.14
C ASN A 218 5.25 -34.34 9.74
N GLU A 219 4.15 -33.66 10.02
CA GLU A 219 4.11 -32.37 10.72
C GLU A 219 4.87 -32.38 12.06
N ALA A 220 4.92 -33.53 12.76
CA ALA A 220 5.68 -33.71 14.00
C ALA A 220 7.21 -33.82 13.80
N VAL A 221 7.68 -34.11 12.58
CA VAL A 221 9.13 -34.17 12.23
C VAL A 221 9.54 -32.99 11.34
N ALA A 222 8.59 -32.45 10.55
CA ALA A 222 8.79 -31.36 9.61
C ALA A 222 8.68 -29.97 10.24
N ASN A 223 8.13 -29.84 11.46
CA ASN A 223 7.93 -28.57 12.15
C ASN A 223 7.46 -27.46 11.18
N ARG A 224 6.26 -27.63 10.61
CA ARG A 224 5.70 -26.73 9.58
C ARG A 224 5.84 -25.25 9.92
N ALA A 225 5.74 -24.90 11.20
CA ALA A 225 6.04 -23.56 11.68
C ALA A 225 7.43 -23.08 11.23
N ALA A 226 8.50 -23.83 11.53
CA ALA A 226 9.86 -23.46 11.16
C ALA A 226 10.12 -23.48 9.65
N VAL A 227 9.44 -24.35 8.88
CA VAL A 227 9.53 -24.33 7.41
C VAL A 227 8.83 -23.10 6.84
N VAL A 228 7.66 -22.73 7.35
CA VAL A 228 6.95 -21.51 6.91
C VAL A 228 7.71 -20.26 7.33
N ASP A 229 8.25 -20.21 8.54
CA ASP A 229 9.12 -19.13 9.03
C ASP A 229 10.38 -18.98 8.16
N TRP A 230 10.96 -20.08 7.68
CA TRP A 230 12.07 -20.01 6.72
C TRP A 230 11.68 -19.44 5.36
N MET A 231 10.43 -19.63 4.90
CA MET A 231 9.98 -19.09 3.63
C MET A 231 9.58 -17.61 3.72
N ASP A 232 9.24 -17.15 4.93
CA ASP A 232 8.78 -15.80 5.21
C ASP A 232 9.95 -14.85 5.47
N GLU A 233 9.80 -13.61 5.08
CA GLU A 233 10.84 -12.59 5.21
C GLU A 233 10.25 -11.27 5.64
N ARG A 234 11.00 -10.60 6.52
CA ARG A 234 10.60 -9.30 7.06
C ARG A 234 11.12 -8.20 6.13
N LEU A 235 10.20 -7.35 5.69
CA LEU A 235 10.45 -6.22 4.80
C LEU A 235 10.26 -4.92 5.57
N VAL A 236 11.30 -4.09 5.60
CA VAL A 236 11.26 -2.80 6.31
C VAL A 236 11.37 -1.65 5.31
N ASN A 237 10.46 -0.69 5.42
CA ASN A 237 10.55 0.59 4.72
C ASN A 237 10.57 1.74 5.71
N LYS A 238 11.46 2.71 5.50
CA LYS A 238 11.52 3.94 6.29
C LYS A 238 11.28 5.14 5.39
N THR A 239 10.24 5.91 5.68
CA THR A 239 9.95 7.16 5.00
C THR A 239 10.18 8.32 5.96
N SER A 240 10.92 9.35 5.53
CA SER A 240 11.13 10.58 6.31
C SER A 240 10.53 11.77 5.56
N THR A 241 9.63 12.49 6.21
CA THR A 241 9.04 13.74 5.72
C THR A 241 9.51 14.89 6.59
N ARG A 242 10.09 15.92 5.97
CA ARG A 242 10.53 17.14 6.64
C ARG A 242 9.82 18.34 6.06
N MET A 243 9.44 19.27 6.91
CA MET A 243 8.82 20.52 6.54
C MET A 243 9.44 21.66 7.36
N PHE A 244 9.75 22.75 6.69
CA PHE A 244 10.07 24.02 7.31
C PHE A 244 9.18 25.09 6.70
N VAL A 245 8.59 25.94 7.53
CA VAL A 245 7.77 27.08 7.10
C VAL A 245 8.23 28.32 7.84
N ALA A 246 8.42 29.40 7.10
CA ALA A 246 8.63 30.74 7.62
C ALA A 246 7.58 31.68 7.03
N ASP A 247 6.85 32.37 7.90
CA ASP A 247 5.79 33.31 7.56
C ASP A 247 6.12 34.68 8.13
N LEU A 248 5.99 35.73 7.33
CA LEU A 248 6.01 37.11 7.79
C LEU A 248 4.75 37.81 7.30
N VAL A 249 3.94 38.31 8.23
CA VAL A 249 2.72 39.05 7.94
C VAL A 249 2.81 40.44 8.56
N THR A 250 2.46 41.46 7.79
CA THR A 250 2.23 42.81 8.27
C THR A 250 0.77 43.20 8.08
N ASN A 251 0.24 44.06 8.94
CA ASN A 251 -1.13 44.53 8.87
C ASN A 251 -1.28 45.96 9.42
N GLY A 252 -2.32 46.65 8.99
CA GLY A 252 -2.63 47.98 9.51
C GLY A 252 -3.89 48.60 8.90
N GLU A 253 -4.07 49.87 9.20
CA GLU A 253 -5.17 50.70 8.69
C GLU A 253 -4.60 51.77 7.75
N LEU A 254 -5.30 52.05 6.65
CA LEU A 254 -4.98 53.16 5.77
C LEU A 254 -5.60 54.46 6.32
N PRO A 255 -5.00 55.63 6.06
CA PRO A 255 -5.54 56.93 6.48
C PRO A 255 -6.76 57.38 5.65
N ILE A 256 -7.38 56.45 4.92
CA ILE A 256 -8.56 56.69 4.08
C ILE A 256 -9.72 55.95 4.72
N GLU A 257 -10.77 56.69 5.04
CA GLU A 257 -12.01 56.16 5.56
C GLU A 257 -13.06 56.02 4.46
N LEU A 258 -13.82 54.94 4.55
CA LEU A 258 -15.05 54.71 3.81
C LEU A 258 -16.24 54.85 4.77
N GLY A 259 -17.46 54.63 4.29
CA GLY A 259 -18.67 54.85 5.08
C GLY A 259 -18.76 54.00 6.35
N GLY A 260 -18.03 52.90 6.46
CA GLY A 260 -17.97 52.04 7.66
C GLY A 260 -16.63 52.07 8.41
N GLY A 261 -15.76 53.03 8.13
CA GLY A 261 -14.48 53.22 8.83
C GLY A 261 -13.23 53.09 7.97
N ALA A 262 -12.07 52.90 8.61
CA ALA A 262 -10.77 52.83 7.94
C ALA A 262 -10.61 51.56 7.12
N ILE A 263 -9.97 51.67 5.95
CA ILE A 263 -9.59 50.51 5.15
C ILE A 263 -8.50 49.73 5.89
N ARG A 264 -8.74 48.43 6.12
CA ARG A 264 -7.79 47.53 6.77
C ARG A 264 -7.06 46.70 5.73
N TRP A 265 -5.78 46.44 5.93
CA TRP A 265 -4.99 45.61 5.03
C TRP A 265 -4.08 44.66 5.80
N ALA A 266 -3.76 43.55 5.16
CA ALA A 266 -2.70 42.64 5.57
C ALA A 266 -1.92 42.19 4.35
N ALA A 267 -0.60 42.08 4.46
CA ALA A 267 0.26 41.56 3.41
C ALA A 267 1.36 40.70 4.02
N GLY A 268 1.83 39.72 3.29
CA GLY A 268 2.84 38.82 3.82
C GLY A 268 3.54 37.97 2.77
N GLY A 269 4.59 37.34 3.25
CA GLY A 269 5.35 36.35 2.50
C GLY A 269 5.42 35.04 3.28
N GLN A 270 5.45 33.93 2.56
CA GLN A 270 5.69 32.60 3.11
C GLN A 270 6.83 31.94 2.33
N TYR A 271 7.72 31.27 3.04
CA TYR A 271 8.65 30.32 2.48
C TYR A 271 8.37 28.95 3.08
N ARG A 272 8.19 27.93 2.24
CA ARG A 272 8.00 26.55 2.64
C ARG A 272 9.03 25.67 1.95
N TYR A 273 9.76 24.90 2.75
CA TYR A 273 10.58 23.79 2.27
C TYR A 273 9.91 22.50 2.72
N ASP A 274 9.79 21.53 1.81
CA ASP A 274 9.45 20.17 2.19
C ASP A 274 10.29 19.13 1.44
N ARG A 275 10.57 18.03 2.14
CA ARG A 275 11.37 16.91 1.63
C ARG A 275 10.72 15.60 2.03
N VAL A 276 10.67 14.66 1.11
CA VAL A 276 10.25 13.29 1.35
C VAL A 276 11.34 12.36 0.86
N SER A 277 11.73 11.41 1.70
CA SER A 277 12.68 10.36 1.34
C SER A 277 12.14 9.00 1.74
N GLN A 278 12.45 7.98 0.94
CA GLN A 278 12.11 6.60 1.18
C GLN A 278 13.37 5.75 1.15
N ASN A 279 13.55 4.92 2.18
CA ASN A 279 14.70 4.06 2.36
C ASN A 279 14.22 2.65 2.78
N PRO A 280 13.97 1.77 1.79
CA PRO A 280 13.72 0.36 2.06
C PRO A 280 14.99 -0.35 2.56
N ASP A 281 14.83 -1.42 3.32
CA ASP A 281 15.96 -2.31 3.62
C ASP A 281 16.37 -3.11 2.37
N SER A 282 17.52 -3.79 2.43
CA SER A 282 18.06 -4.50 1.26
C SER A 282 17.12 -5.59 0.71
N MET A 283 16.27 -6.16 1.56
CA MET A 283 15.29 -7.16 1.13
C MET A 283 14.12 -6.50 0.40
N HIS A 284 13.71 -5.29 0.80
CA HIS A 284 12.60 -4.58 0.20
C HIS A 284 13.01 -3.54 -0.85
N ASP A 285 14.31 -3.38 -1.11
CA ASP A 285 14.86 -2.48 -2.11
C ASP A 285 14.92 -3.15 -3.49
N VAL A 286 14.33 -2.50 -4.48
CA VAL A 286 14.28 -3.01 -5.86
C VAL A 286 15.65 -3.02 -6.52
N ASP A 287 16.56 -2.14 -6.13
CA ASP A 287 17.91 -2.09 -6.69
C ASP A 287 18.83 -3.14 -6.04
N ALA A 288 18.62 -3.44 -4.75
CA ALA A 288 19.39 -4.46 -4.03
C ALA A 288 18.90 -5.89 -4.30
N THR A 289 17.59 -6.11 -4.35
CA THR A 289 16.97 -7.43 -4.57
C THR A 289 15.91 -7.40 -5.69
N PRO A 290 16.30 -7.13 -6.95
CA PRO A 290 15.36 -6.89 -8.05
C PRO A 290 14.51 -8.10 -8.47
N CYS A 291 14.99 -9.32 -8.27
CA CYS A 291 14.46 -10.53 -8.89
C CYS A 291 14.23 -11.66 -7.87
N VAL A 292 13.46 -12.68 -8.27
CA VAL A 292 13.20 -13.89 -7.46
C VAL A 292 14.43 -14.67 -7.04
N ASP A 293 15.51 -14.58 -7.81
CA ASP A 293 16.78 -15.26 -7.55
C ASP A 293 17.89 -14.29 -7.11
N SER A 294 17.49 -13.09 -6.66
CA SER A 294 18.42 -12.16 -6.03
C SER A 294 18.89 -12.70 -4.68
N PRO A 295 20.18 -12.54 -4.32
CA PRO A 295 20.67 -12.94 -3.00
C PRO A 295 19.82 -12.37 -1.86
N PRO A 296 19.59 -13.12 -0.77
CA PRO A 296 20.10 -14.45 -0.47
C PRO A 296 19.27 -15.60 -1.09
N PHE A 297 18.35 -15.29 -2.01
CA PHE A 297 17.52 -16.28 -2.69
C PHE A 297 18.20 -16.76 -3.98
N GLY A 298 17.79 -17.93 -4.46
CA GLY A 298 18.25 -18.45 -5.75
C GLY A 298 19.74 -18.77 -5.83
N ASP A 299 20.29 -18.70 -7.04
CA ASP A 299 21.68 -19.06 -7.38
C ASP A 299 22.64 -17.86 -7.39
N GLY A 300 22.16 -16.68 -6.97
CA GLY A 300 22.93 -15.44 -6.99
C GLY A 300 23.17 -14.86 -8.39
N SER A 301 22.45 -15.32 -9.42
CA SER A 301 22.48 -14.80 -10.79
C SER A 301 21.13 -14.19 -11.19
N PRO A 302 20.67 -13.11 -10.55
CA PRO A 302 19.34 -12.56 -10.79
C PRO A 302 19.20 -12.03 -12.23
N PHE A 303 18.28 -12.61 -13.00
CA PHE A 303 17.82 -12.05 -14.27
C PHE A 303 16.30 -11.93 -14.26
N CYS A 304 15.79 -10.71 -14.39
CA CYS A 304 14.39 -10.43 -14.60
C CYS A 304 14.25 -9.20 -15.51
N LEU A 305 13.34 -9.27 -16.49
CA LEU A 305 13.07 -8.15 -17.41
C LEU A 305 12.41 -6.97 -16.71
N VAL A 306 11.65 -7.25 -15.64
CA VAL A 306 10.97 -6.24 -14.82
C VAL A 306 11.33 -6.51 -13.36
N PRO A 307 12.05 -5.59 -12.69
CA PRO A 307 12.51 -5.77 -11.33
C PRO A 307 11.34 -5.53 -10.38
N THR A 308 10.92 -6.59 -9.70
CA THR A 308 9.69 -6.59 -8.87
C THR A 308 9.90 -7.16 -7.48
N GLY A 309 11.12 -7.58 -7.16
CA GLY A 309 11.44 -8.24 -5.91
C GLY A 309 11.18 -9.75 -5.93
N PRO A 310 11.65 -10.47 -4.90
CA PRO A 310 11.54 -11.92 -4.80
C PRO A 310 10.26 -12.43 -4.11
N PHE A 311 9.34 -11.55 -3.73
CA PHE A 311 8.22 -11.91 -2.86
C PHE A 311 6.90 -12.12 -3.60
N LEU A 312 6.02 -12.89 -2.96
CA LEU A 312 4.76 -13.35 -3.55
C LEU A 312 3.76 -12.22 -3.77
N PHE A 313 3.68 -11.25 -2.88
CA PHE A 313 2.62 -10.25 -2.85
C PHE A 313 3.12 -8.80 -2.87
N ASN A 314 4.13 -8.50 -2.06
CA ASN A 314 4.72 -7.19 -1.91
C ASN A 314 5.87 -7.04 -2.90
N ALA A 315 5.76 -6.10 -3.83
CA ALA A 315 6.92 -5.76 -4.64
C ALA A 315 7.93 -4.93 -3.85
N ASN A 316 9.17 -5.03 -4.27
CA ASN A 316 10.22 -4.16 -3.77
C ASN A 316 10.00 -2.71 -4.22
N LEU A 317 10.52 -1.80 -3.40
CA LEU A 317 10.35 -0.37 -3.51
C LEU A 317 11.62 0.26 -4.05
N ALA A 318 11.47 1.30 -4.87
CA ALA A 318 12.58 2.16 -5.25
C ALA A 318 12.86 3.19 -4.14
N GLN A 319 14.14 3.37 -3.81
CA GLN A 319 14.57 4.49 -3.00
C GLN A 319 14.35 5.81 -3.75
N TYR A 320 13.91 6.84 -3.05
CA TYR A 320 13.84 8.20 -3.59
C TYR A 320 14.11 9.23 -2.50
N ASP A 321 14.54 10.41 -2.94
CA ASP A 321 14.80 11.55 -2.07
C ASP A 321 14.48 12.83 -2.84
N VAL A 322 13.36 13.46 -2.49
CA VAL A 322 12.77 14.54 -3.26
C VAL A 322 12.49 15.72 -2.34
N SER A 323 12.79 16.93 -2.79
CA SER A 323 12.49 18.15 -2.05
C SER A 323 11.95 19.25 -2.95
N ARG A 324 11.14 20.13 -2.39
CA ARG A 324 10.61 21.32 -3.05
C ARG A 324 10.71 22.54 -2.15
N GLU A 325 10.92 23.67 -2.79
CA GLU A 325 10.97 25.00 -2.19
C GLU A 325 9.86 25.84 -2.81
N ILE A 326 9.03 26.42 -1.96
CA ILE A 326 7.84 27.16 -2.35
C ILE A 326 7.91 28.53 -1.70
N GLY A 327 7.91 29.56 -2.55
CA GLY A 327 7.76 30.95 -2.14
C GLY A 327 6.34 31.42 -2.39
N SER A 328 5.79 32.21 -1.48
CA SER A 328 4.47 32.81 -1.64
C SER A 328 4.47 34.27 -1.22
N LEU A 329 3.71 35.09 -1.95
CA LEU A 329 3.36 36.45 -1.58
C LEU A 329 1.84 36.58 -1.56
N PHE A 330 1.31 37.25 -0.56
CA PHE A 330 -0.13 37.44 -0.44
C PHE A 330 -0.47 38.82 0.13
N ALA A 331 -1.65 39.31 -0.24
CA ALA A 331 -2.24 40.51 0.31
C ALA A 331 -3.75 40.36 0.39
N GLU A 332 -4.34 40.97 1.40
CA GLU A 332 -5.78 41.09 1.61
C GLU A 332 -6.11 42.51 2.09
N THR A 333 -7.20 43.06 1.57
CA THR A 333 -7.72 44.37 1.93
C THR A 333 -9.20 44.26 2.25
N LEU A 334 -9.61 44.76 3.40
CA LEU A 334 -10.99 44.91 3.82
C LEU A 334 -11.41 46.38 3.67
N LEU A 335 -12.44 46.58 2.85
CA LEU A 335 -13.05 47.85 2.47
C LEU A 335 -14.41 47.96 3.17
N PRO A 336 -14.53 48.72 4.27
CA PRO A 336 -15.81 48.92 4.95
C PRO A 336 -16.65 49.98 4.23
N ILE A 337 -17.34 49.59 3.15
CA ILE A 337 -18.09 50.49 2.26
C ILE A 337 -19.12 51.32 3.04
N THR A 338 -19.86 50.67 3.95
CA THR A 338 -20.77 51.29 4.94
C THR A 338 -20.68 50.52 6.26
N ASP A 339 -21.35 50.99 7.31
CA ASP A 339 -21.45 50.27 8.60
C ASP A 339 -22.00 48.83 8.46
N ASP A 340 -22.79 48.59 7.41
CA ASP A 340 -23.46 47.31 7.14
C ASP A 340 -22.84 46.52 5.99
N LEU A 341 -21.99 47.13 5.15
CA LEU A 341 -21.48 46.53 3.91
C LEU A 341 -19.96 46.52 3.88
N GLU A 342 -19.38 45.33 3.84
CA GLU A 342 -17.94 45.12 3.75
C GLU A 342 -17.58 44.33 2.48
N LEU A 343 -16.52 44.78 1.80
CA LEU A 343 -15.90 44.08 0.67
C LEU A 343 -14.47 43.70 1.05
N THR A 344 -14.07 42.47 0.76
CA THR A 344 -12.69 41.99 0.93
C THR A 344 -12.13 41.59 -0.42
N LEU A 345 -10.94 42.08 -0.74
CA LEU A 345 -10.18 41.71 -1.92
C LEU A 345 -8.88 41.06 -1.48
N ALA A 346 -8.54 39.90 -2.01
CA ALA A 346 -7.31 39.19 -1.69
C ALA A 346 -6.66 38.61 -2.95
N GLY A 347 -5.35 38.42 -2.89
CA GLY A 347 -4.57 37.75 -3.92
C GLY A 347 -3.39 37.03 -3.31
N ARG A 348 -3.09 35.84 -3.85
CA ARG A 348 -1.92 35.05 -3.46
C ARG A 348 -1.19 34.54 -4.69
N TYR A 349 0.09 34.88 -4.78
CA TYR A 349 1.01 34.33 -5.76
C TYR A 349 1.87 33.27 -5.09
N GLU A 350 2.02 32.11 -5.72
CA GLU A 350 2.97 31.07 -5.29
C GLU A 350 3.89 30.67 -6.45
N TYR A 351 5.15 30.37 -6.13
CA TYR A 351 6.15 29.86 -7.07
C TYR A 351 6.92 28.70 -6.46
N SER A 352 7.16 27.66 -7.25
CA SER A 352 8.09 26.58 -6.96
C SER A 352 8.75 26.09 -8.25
N ALA A 353 10.05 25.84 -8.21
CA ALA A 353 10.79 25.38 -9.38
C ALA A 353 10.25 24.05 -9.96
N SER A 354 9.65 23.21 -9.14
CA SER A 354 9.14 21.90 -9.55
C SER A 354 7.69 21.89 -10.02
N THR A 355 6.91 22.96 -9.77
CA THR A 355 5.46 23.00 -10.06
C THR A 355 5.02 24.29 -10.75
N GLY A 356 5.94 25.19 -11.07
CA GLY A 356 5.65 26.47 -11.73
C GLY A 356 5.08 27.52 -10.78
N GLU A 357 4.30 28.44 -11.35
CA GLU A 357 3.68 29.56 -10.64
C GLU A 357 2.15 29.53 -10.72
N THR A 358 1.51 30.16 -9.74
CA THR A 358 0.06 30.32 -9.72
C THR A 358 -0.32 31.66 -9.08
N PHE A 359 -1.40 32.26 -9.56
CA PHE A 359 -2.00 33.44 -8.98
C PHE A 359 -3.47 33.19 -8.66
N ASN A 360 -3.83 33.39 -7.39
CA ASN A 360 -5.15 33.07 -6.87
C ASN A 360 -5.84 34.32 -6.30
N PRO A 361 -6.62 35.05 -7.12
CA PRO A 361 -7.44 36.16 -6.67
C PRO A 361 -8.71 35.67 -5.95
N LYS A 362 -9.19 36.49 -5.00
CA LYS A 362 -10.45 36.30 -4.30
C LYS A 362 -11.12 37.64 -4.02
N ALA A 363 -12.43 37.67 -4.16
CA ALA A 363 -13.29 38.74 -3.66
C ALA A 363 -14.39 38.15 -2.78
N SER A 364 -14.74 38.83 -1.69
CA SER A 364 -15.90 38.46 -0.88
C SER A 364 -16.63 39.68 -0.36
N VAL A 365 -17.94 39.58 -0.23
CA VAL A 365 -18.81 40.63 0.28
C VAL A 365 -19.61 40.09 1.46
N ARG A 366 -19.80 40.92 2.48
CA ARG A 366 -20.72 40.68 3.59
C ARG A 366 -21.61 41.91 3.74
N TRP A 367 -22.91 41.69 3.72
CA TRP A 367 -23.91 42.74 3.90
C TRP A 367 -24.86 42.41 5.04
N GLN A 368 -24.88 43.23 6.08
CA GLN A 368 -25.90 43.24 7.11
C GLN A 368 -27.18 43.89 6.55
N ALA A 369 -28.00 43.11 5.85
CA ALA A 369 -29.19 43.64 5.18
C ALA A 369 -30.27 44.12 6.15
N MET A 370 -30.37 43.46 7.32
CA MET A 370 -31.27 43.80 8.44
C MET A 370 -30.59 43.36 9.75
N ASP A 371 -30.98 43.86 10.92
CA ASP A 371 -30.42 43.43 12.23
C ASP A 371 -30.44 41.90 12.45
N TRP A 372 -31.42 41.22 11.85
CA TRP A 372 -31.61 39.78 11.95
C TRP A 372 -31.08 39.00 10.74
N LEU A 373 -30.67 39.66 9.64
CA LEU A 373 -30.29 39.02 8.38
C LEU A 373 -28.97 39.57 7.83
N ALA A 374 -27.98 38.69 7.66
CA ALA A 374 -26.76 38.99 6.92
C ALA A 374 -26.69 38.14 5.64
N LEU A 375 -26.30 38.77 4.54
CA LEU A 375 -26.01 38.12 3.27
C LEU A 375 -24.49 38.09 3.06
N ARG A 376 -23.98 37.03 2.45
CA ARG A 376 -22.57 36.89 2.11
C ARG A 376 -22.39 36.28 0.72
N GLY A 377 -21.29 36.63 0.08
CA GLY A 377 -20.89 35.99 -1.16
C GLY A 377 -19.39 36.03 -1.35
N SER A 378 -18.85 35.08 -2.10
CA SER A 378 -17.43 35.05 -2.45
C SER A 378 -17.23 34.49 -3.84
N VAL A 379 -16.16 34.92 -4.49
CA VAL A 379 -15.66 34.38 -5.76
C VAL A 379 -14.14 34.37 -5.73
N GLY A 380 -13.51 33.36 -6.29
CA GLY A 380 -12.06 33.30 -6.38
C GLY A 380 -11.57 31.99 -6.96
N THR A 381 -10.26 31.90 -7.17
CA THR A 381 -9.61 30.68 -7.62
C THR A 381 -8.81 30.03 -6.50
N THR A 382 -8.61 28.73 -6.62
CA THR A 382 -7.75 27.93 -5.74
C THR A 382 -6.95 26.95 -6.59
N TYR A 383 -5.91 26.35 -6.01
CA TYR A 383 -5.11 25.36 -6.72
C TYR A 383 -4.56 24.30 -5.76
N ARG A 384 -4.17 23.17 -6.34
CA ARG A 384 -3.50 22.05 -5.69
C ARG A 384 -2.31 21.62 -6.54
N ALA A 385 -1.10 21.94 -6.07
CA ALA A 385 0.13 21.49 -6.71
C ALA A 385 0.28 19.95 -6.63
N PRO A 386 0.87 19.30 -7.66
CA PRO A 386 1.23 17.89 -7.59
C PRO A 386 2.17 17.63 -6.41
N SER A 387 2.02 16.46 -5.78
CA SER A 387 2.98 16.05 -4.76
C SER A 387 4.32 15.69 -5.40
N ALA A 388 5.44 15.98 -4.72
CA ALA A 388 6.77 15.70 -5.25
C ALA A 388 7.05 14.21 -5.56
N VAL A 389 6.25 13.31 -4.98
CA VAL A 389 6.37 11.86 -5.18
C VAL A 389 5.75 11.44 -6.51
N ILE A 390 4.58 11.99 -6.89
CA ILE A 390 3.89 11.61 -8.14
C ILE A 390 4.49 12.28 -9.38
N THR A 391 5.43 13.20 -9.20
CA THR A 391 6.21 13.81 -10.29
C THR A 391 7.54 13.10 -10.53
N GLN A 392 7.86 12.05 -9.77
CA GLN A 392 9.01 11.21 -10.05
C GLN A 392 8.68 10.21 -11.16
N THR A 393 9.67 9.87 -11.99
CA THR A 393 9.53 8.83 -13.03
C THR A 393 9.58 7.41 -12.47
N ASN A 394 9.67 7.25 -11.15
CA ASN A 394 9.59 5.96 -10.50
C ASN A 394 8.15 5.44 -10.48
N PHE A 395 7.99 4.18 -10.11
CA PHE A 395 6.68 3.60 -9.90
C PHE A 395 6.43 3.31 -8.42
N THR A 396 5.17 3.41 -8.03
CA THR A 396 4.67 2.83 -6.78
C THR A 396 3.71 1.72 -7.16
N ARG A 397 3.80 0.57 -6.47
CA ARG A 397 2.93 -0.57 -6.79
C ARG A 397 1.67 -0.53 -5.91
N GLY A 398 0.52 -0.45 -6.56
CA GLY A 398 -0.80 -0.52 -5.95
C GLY A 398 -1.43 -1.91 -6.08
N LEU A 399 -2.65 -2.03 -5.56
CA LEU A 399 -3.55 -3.16 -5.79
C LEU A 399 -4.83 -2.65 -6.44
N THR A 400 -5.17 -3.17 -7.61
CA THR A 400 -6.44 -2.89 -8.29
C THR A 400 -7.30 -4.14 -8.36
N ASN A 401 -8.61 -3.97 -8.17
CA ASN A 401 -9.56 -5.06 -8.34
C ASN A 401 -9.88 -5.21 -9.83
N ALA A 402 -9.34 -6.26 -10.46
CA ALA A 402 -9.68 -6.66 -11.81
C ALA A 402 -10.65 -7.85 -11.74
N ASN A 403 -11.95 -7.60 -12.01
CA ASN A 403 -13.00 -8.62 -12.06
C ASN A 403 -13.12 -9.51 -10.81
N GLY A 404 -13.11 -8.91 -9.62
CA GLY A 404 -13.22 -9.63 -8.35
C GLY A 404 -11.89 -10.21 -7.84
N THR A 405 -10.78 -10.00 -8.56
CA THR A 405 -9.44 -10.40 -8.15
C THR A 405 -8.52 -9.19 -8.00
N TRP A 406 -7.92 -9.03 -6.82
CA TRP A 406 -6.92 -8.01 -6.57
C TRP A 406 -5.61 -8.36 -7.26
N ARG A 407 -5.13 -7.47 -8.13
CA ARG A 407 -3.88 -7.60 -8.87
C ARG A 407 -2.97 -6.44 -8.51
N ALA A 408 -1.68 -6.72 -8.49
CA ALA A 408 -0.71 -5.65 -8.35
C ALA A 408 -0.63 -4.85 -9.65
N ASN A 409 -0.58 -3.53 -9.56
CA ASN A 409 -0.43 -2.63 -10.69
C ASN A 409 0.65 -1.59 -10.40
N ASP A 410 1.49 -1.29 -11.39
CA ASP A 410 2.51 -0.25 -11.26
C ASP A 410 1.91 1.10 -11.64
N GLN A 411 1.99 2.06 -10.72
CA GLN A 411 1.59 3.44 -10.89
C GLN A 411 2.85 4.27 -11.13
N TYR A 412 3.02 4.76 -12.34
CA TYR A 412 4.15 5.61 -12.70
C TYR A 412 3.78 7.07 -12.42
N GLY A 413 4.71 7.81 -11.82
CA GLY A 413 4.57 9.25 -11.73
C GLY A 413 4.80 9.93 -13.09
N ASN A 414 4.31 11.16 -13.20
CA ASN A 414 4.43 11.98 -14.39
C ASN A 414 5.13 13.30 -14.03
N PRO A 415 6.36 13.56 -14.51
CA PRO A 415 7.08 14.80 -14.22
C PRO A 415 6.45 16.03 -14.87
N ASP A 416 5.58 15.84 -15.87
CA ASP A 416 4.93 16.90 -16.64
C ASP A 416 3.53 17.25 -16.09
N LEU A 417 3.26 16.99 -14.81
CA LEU A 417 1.98 17.33 -14.18
C LEU A 417 1.88 18.83 -13.88
N ASP A 418 0.83 19.45 -14.41
CA ASP A 418 0.43 20.80 -14.04
C ASP A 418 -0.41 20.81 -12.73
N PRO A 419 -0.48 21.95 -12.01
CA PRO A 419 -1.36 22.09 -10.87
C PRO A 419 -2.84 22.00 -11.23
N GLU A 420 -3.61 21.25 -10.41
CA GLU A 420 -5.07 21.29 -10.46
C GLU A 420 -5.55 22.67 -9.99
N THR A 421 -6.51 23.26 -10.70
CA THR A 421 -7.09 24.55 -10.34
C THR A 421 -8.60 24.45 -10.17
N ALA A 422 -9.18 25.38 -9.41
CA ALA A 422 -10.63 25.47 -9.29
C ALA A 422 -11.10 26.92 -9.23
N PHE A 423 -12.07 27.25 -10.07
CA PHE A 423 -12.88 28.45 -9.91
C PHE A 423 -14.02 28.17 -8.94
N THR A 424 -14.18 29.05 -7.95
CA THR A 424 -15.09 28.83 -6.83
C THR A 424 -15.96 30.05 -6.61
N TYR A 425 -17.24 29.84 -6.37
CA TYR A 425 -18.11 30.89 -5.87
C TYR A 425 -19.12 30.36 -4.86
N SER A 426 -19.53 31.24 -3.95
CA SER A 426 -20.54 30.94 -2.94
C SER A 426 -21.44 32.14 -2.68
N VAL A 427 -22.69 31.85 -2.32
CA VAL A 427 -23.66 32.82 -1.83
C VAL A 427 -24.41 32.24 -0.65
N GLY A 428 -24.66 33.04 0.37
CA GLY A 428 -25.28 32.56 1.59
C GLY A 428 -25.99 33.63 2.38
N ALA A 429 -26.86 33.18 3.28
CA ALA A 429 -27.65 34.00 4.18
C ALA A 429 -27.56 33.45 5.60
N MET A 430 -27.45 34.34 6.57
CA MET A 430 -27.40 34.05 8.00
C MET A 430 -28.53 34.81 8.70
N ALA A 431 -29.41 34.09 9.40
CA ALA A 431 -30.55 34.65 10.10
C ALA A 431 -30.43 34.44 11.62
N LYS A 432 -30.69 35.49 12.40
CA LYS A 432 -30.76 35.47 13.87
C LYS A 432 -32.03 36.17 14.35
N ILE A 433 -33.01 35.40 14.83
CA ILE A 433 -34.32 35.90 15.28
C ILE A 433 -34.55 35.41 16.72
N GLY A 434 -34.25 36.26 17.72
CA GLY A 434 -34.29 35.87 19.12
C GLY A 434 -33.32 34.72 19.43
N ILE A 435 -33.85 33.57 19.83
CA ILE A 435 -33.05 32.35 20.07
C ILE A 435 -32.72 31.59 18.78
N PHE A 436 -33.48 31.81 17.71
CA PHE A 436 -33.33 31.10 16.44
C PHE A 436 -32.10 31.60 15.70
N ARG A 437 -31.28 30.66 15.22
CA ARG A 437 -30.12 30.90 14.37
C ARG A 437 -30.16 29.91 13.21
N ALA A 438 -30.03 30.40 11.99
CA ALA A 438 -29.95 29.57 10.79
C ALA A 438 -28.97 30.15 9.78
N THR A 439 -28.36 29.27 9.00
CA THR A 439 -27.48 29.60 7.88
C THR A 439 -27.87 28.76 6.67
N VAL A 440 -27.98 29.39 5.51
CA VAL A 440 -28.23 28.73 4.23
C VAL A 440 -27.15 29.18 3.27
N ASP A 441 -26.45 28.24 2.65
CA ASP A 441 -25.35 28.52 1.73
C ASP A 441 -25.50 27.67 0.47
N TYR A 442 -25.16 28.27 -0.67
CA TYR A 442 -24.96 27.60 -1.94
C TYR A 442 -23.52 27.84 -2.36
N TRP A 443 -22.86 26.79 -2.84
CA TRP A 443 -21.49 26.83 -3.33
C TRP A 443 -21.37 26.04 -4.62
N ASN A 444 -20.41 26.45 -5.45
CA ASN A 444 -20.05 25.75 -6.66
C ASN A 444 -18.53 25.79 -6.83
N PHE A 445 -17.98 24.67 -7.28
CA PHE A 445 -16.56 24.47 -7.56
C PHE A 445 -16.48 23.93 -8.98
N ASP A 446 -15.78 24.64 -9.84
CA ASP A 446 -15.47 24.24 -11.21
C ASP A 446 -13.98 23.92 -11.28
N PHE A 447 -13.66 22.64 -11.48
CA PHE A 447 -12.29 22.11 -11.37
C PHE A 447 -11.72 21.88 -12.77
N GLU A 448 -10.49 22.33 -12.98
CA GLU A 448 -9.69 22.12 -14.20
C GLU A 448 -8.40 21.37 -13.86
N ASP A 449 -7.89 20.57 -14.80
CA ASP A 449 -6.63 19.81 -14.69
C ASP A 449 -6.55 18.94 -13.43
N GLN A 450 -7.62 18.19 -13.17
CA GLN A 450 -7.71 17.35 -11.97
C GLN A 450 -6.60 16.31 -11.90
N LEU A 451 -5.90 16.26 -10.76
CA LEU A 451 -4.87 15.25 -10.51
C LEU A 451 -5.54 13.92 -10.13
N VAL A 452 -5.64 13.03 -11.11
CA VAL A 452 -6.23 11.69 -11.00
C VAL A 452 -5.26 10.60 -11.43
N LEU A 453 -5.47 9.39 -10.91
CA LEU A 453 -4.79 8.20 -11.42
C LEU A 453 -5.57 7.68 -12.63
N GLU A 454 -4.91 7.61 -13.78
CA GLU A 454 -5.49 7.03 -14.99
C GLU A 454 -4.99 5.60 -15.23
N SER A 455 -5.86 4.76 -15.78
CA SER A 455 -5.46 3.46 -16.32
C SER A 455 -4.78 3.67 -17.67
N ALA A 456 -3.53 3.20 -17.78
CA ALA A 456 -2.78 3.15 -19.02
C ALA A 456 -3.40 2.18 -20.05
#